data_AF-A0A354GLA5-F1
#
_entry.id   AF-A0A354GLA5-F1
#
_cell.length_a   1.000
_cell.length_b   1.000
_cell.length_c   1.000
_cell.angle_alpha   90.00
_cell.angle_beta   90.00
_cell.angle_gamma   90.00
#
_symmetry.space_group_name_H-M   'P 1'
#
loop_
_entity.id
_entity.type
_entity.pdbx_description
1 polymer ?
#
loop_
_entity_poly.entity_id
_entity_poly.type
_entity_poly.pdbx_seq_one_letter_code
_entity_poly.pdbx_strand_id
1 'polypeptide(L)'
;MVLGVMGFGAILSLTYALYSQPDRRAHDTRMPHKPRGPNLIEFPTTPPSTSPAALEALRWLPADSNVVVGVQVAELRQTDAGRDHLKHLSRIGKIDLNADLLQRWTGLKVEEVDHLVLGVKADDELLPRMVLVVRTLHPYNADAVRTALQAERLPDANGKTLYKCKPRDGGLAPVLWCADERTLVFGLLAKHLEAVPDKPALGLERLPAEVRALLENRLQSAGPAWAVGYAADWRKTAAAAFLTEKDAAVLAHVHGFAIQLQTEQPTTLLASVQCDNADAAQALEKRVLAAKPAPDADWKAAREGPWLTLQLRGDPSAFFKDLGK
;
A
#
# COMPACT_ATOMS: atom_id res chain seq x y z
N MET A 1 -10.42 16.74 -0.45
CA MET A 1 -11.06 15.74 0.44
C MET A 1 -10.93 14.29 -0.05
N VAL A 2 -10.39 14.04 -1.25
CA VAL A 2 -10.56 12.75 -1.95
C VAL A 2 -9.47 11.71 -1.68
N LEU A 3 -8.35 12.03 -1.00
CA LEU A 3 -7.17 11.15 -1.00
C LEU A 3 -6.97 10.22 0.21
N GLY A 4 -7.29 10.59 1.46
CA GLY A 4 -7.08 9.66 2.60
C GLY A 4 -8.06 8.48 2.59
N VAL A 5 -9.28 8.81 2.17
CA VAL A 5 -10.26 7.96 1.47
C VAL A 5 -9.65 6.79 0.71
N MET A 6 -8.63 7.09 -0.10
CA MET A 6 -8.05 6.20 -1.08
C MET A 6 -6.93 5.35 -0.52
N GLY A 7 -6.60 5.43 0.78
CA GLY A 7 -5.79 4.41 1.46
C GLY A 7 -6.59 3.13 1.74
N PHE A 8 -7.84 3.27 2.22
CA PHE A 8 -8.75 2.14 2.39
C PHE A 8 -9.42 1.76 1.06
N GLY A 9 -9.75 2.76 0.25
CA GLY A 9 -10.02 2.58 -1.17
C GLY A 9 -8.91 1.76 -1.83
N ALA A 10 -7.62 2.05 -1.60
CA ALA A 10 -6.50 1.38 -2.26
C ALA A 10 -6.48 -0.14 -2.14
N ILE A 11 -7.15 -0.70 -1.14
CA ILE A 11 -7.24 -2.13 -0.89
C ILE A 11 -8.52 -2.70 -1.55
N LEU A 12 -9.67 -2.04 -1.37
CA LEU A 12 -10.98 -2.40 -1.98
C LEU A 12 -11.07 -2.17 -3.49
N SER A 13 -10.05 -1.53 -4.00
CA SER A 13 -9.83 -1.16 -5.38
C SER A 13 -8.33 -1.41 -5.62
N LEU A 14 -7.74 -1.24 -6.81
CA LEU A 14 -6.71 -2.16 -7.38
C LEU A 14 -7.36 -3.50 -7.76
N THR A 15 -8.14 -4.08 -6.84
CA THR A 15 -9.29 -4.98 -7.07
C THR A 15 -9.98 -4.74 -8.41
N TYR A 16 -10.33 -3.49 -8.74
CA TYR A 16 -11.08 -3.16 -9.96
C TYR A 16 -10.21 -3.04 -11.24
N ALA A 17 -8.87 -3.13 -11.14
CA ALA A 17 -7.96 -3.17 -12.29
C ALA A 17 -7.73 -4.60 -12.79
N LEU A 18 -7.53 -5.52 -11.85
CA LEU A 18 -7.42 -6.95 -12.10
C LEU A 18 -8.70 -7.52 -12.76
N TYR A 19 -9.86 -6.89 -12.52
CA TYR A 19 -11.16 -7.14 -13.17
C TYR A 19 -11.13 -7.32 -14.70
N SER A 20 -10.17 -6.70 -15.42
CA SER A 20 -10.09 -6.74 -16.90
C SER A 20 -9.10 -7.74 -17.49
N GLN A 21 -8.51 -8.61 -16.68
CA GLN A 21 -7.53 -9.61 -17.13
C GLN A 21 -8.15 -10.90 -17.73
N PRO A 22 -9.29 -11.44 -17.23
CA PRO A 22 -9.88 -12.68 -17.75
C PRO A 22 -10.24 -12.64 -19.24
N ASP A 23 -10.82 -11.53 -19.71
CA ASP A 23 -11.21 -11.34 -21.13
C ASP A 23 -10.02 -11.41 -22.09
N ARG A 24 -8.81 -11.12 -21.59
CA ARG A 24 -7.54 -11.17 -22.34
C ARG A 24 -6.96 -12.58 -22.34
N ARG A 25 -6.94 -13.26 -21.18
CA ARG A 25 -6.44 -14.65 -21.08
C ARG A 25 -7.34 -15.65 -21.82
N ALA A 26 -8.63 -15.35 -21.98
CA ALA A 26 -9.54 -16.11 -22.83
C ALA A 26 -9.15 -16.13 -24.32
N HIS A 27 -8.29 -15.20 -24.78
CA HIS A 27 -7.76 -15.15 -26.14
C HIS A 27 -6.36 -15.77 -26.29
N ASP A 28 -5.69 -16.17 -25.20
CA ASP A 28 -4.28 -16.60 -25.20
C ASP A 28 -4.11 -18.13 -25.35
N THR A 29 -5.00 -18.76 -26.11
CA THR A 29 -4.97 -20.22 -26.35
C THR A 29 -4.15 -20.56 -27.59
N ARG A 30 -2.87 -20.93 -27.39
CA ARG A 30 -2.03 -21.91 -28.13
C ARG A 30 -0.57 -21.43 -28.25
N MET A 31 0.27 -21.81 -27.28
CA MET A 31 1.70 -22.02 -27.54
C MET A 31 2.06 -23.50 -27.33
N PRO A 32 2.75 -24.17 -28.27
CA PRO A 32 3.16 -25.55 -28.11
C PRO A 32 4.26 -25.68 -27.04
N HIS A 33 4.12 -26.65 -26.15
CA HIS A 33 5.08 -26.91 -25.08
C HIS A 33 6.40 -27.43 -25.65
N LYS A 34 7.52 -26.75 -25.34
CA LYS A 34 8.87 -27.17 -25.73
C LYS A 34 9.44 -28.09 -24.63
N PRO A 35 10.04 -29.25 -24.95
CA PRO A 35 10.53 -30.18 -23.95
C PRO A 35 11.67 -29.58 -23.10
N ARG A 36 11.66 -29.87 -21.79
CA ARG A 36 12.68 -29.43 -20.82
C ARG A 36 14.00 -30.18 -21.06
N GLY A 37 15.10 -29.42 -21.08
CA GLY A 37 16.46 -29.97 -21.02
C GLY A 37 16.88 -30.43 -19.62
N PRO A 38 18.04 -31.10 -19.49
CA PRO A 38 18.51 -31.63 -18.20
C PRO A 38 18.88 -30.52 -17.21
N ASN A 39 18.59 -30.76 -15.93
CA ASN A 39 18.79 -29.80 -14.83
C ASN A 39 20.25 -29.35 -14.70
N LEU A 40 20.50 -28.07 -14.98
CA LEU A 40 21.62 -27.36 -14.36
C LEU A 40 21.22 -26.98 -12.93
N ILE A 41 22.20 -26.92 -12.04
CA ILE A 41 22.00 -26.52 -10.64
C ILE A 41 21.86 -24.99 -10.61
N GLU A 42 20.69 -24.50 -10.96
CA GLU A 42 20.31 -23.10 -10.76
C GLU A 42 19.92 -22.90 -9.30
N PHE A 43 20.77 -22.21 -8.54
CA PHE A 43 20.32 -21.45 -7.38
C PHE A 43 19.90 -20.07 -7.87
N PRO A 44 18.60 -19.80 -8.11
CA PRO A 44 18.13 -18.42 -8.19
C PRO A 44 18.33 -17.80 -6.81
N THR A 45 19.39 -17.01 -6.65
CA THR A 45 19.55 -16.10 -5.52
C THR A 45 18.57 -14.95 -5.69
N THR A 46 17.28 -15.26 -5.46
CA THR A 46 16.26 -14.24 -5.21
C THR A 46 16.82 -13.32 -4.12
N PRO A 47 16.92 -12.01 -4.35
CA PRO A 47 17.38 -11.08 -3.33
C PRO A 47 16.59 -11.26 -2.05
N PRO A 48 17.22 -11.18 -0.86
CA PRO A 48 16.49 -11.29 0.39
C PRO A 48 15.42 -10.20 0.45
N SER A 49 14.15 -10.60 0.57
CA SER A 49 13.02 -9.68 0.70
C SER A 49 13.25 -8.76 1.91
N THR A 50 13.09 -7.46 1.71
CA THR A 50 13.40 -6.49 2.77
C THR A 50 12.21 -6.38 3.70
N SER A 51 12.43 -6.62 5.00
CA SER A 51 11.39 -6.45 6.01
C SER A 51 10.80 -5.03 5.97
N PRO A 52 9.47 -4.85 6.11
CA PRO A 52 8.83 -3.53 6.17
C PRO A 52 9.56 -2.56 7.10
N ALA A 53 9.93 -3.03 8.30
CA ALA A 53 10.59 -2.21 9.32
C ALA A 53 11.98 -1.68 8.92
N ALA A 54 12.62 -2.31 7.92
CA ALA A 54 13.92 -1.88 7.40
C ALA A 54 13.81 -0.82 6.30
N LEU A 55 12.61 -0.54 5.75
CA LEU A 55 12.42 0.44 4.68
C LEU A 55 12.74 1.87 5.15
N GLU A 56 13.77 2.47 4.54
CA GLU A 56 14.25 3.82 4.90
C GLU A 56 13.14 4.89 4.80
N ALA A 57 12.17 4.71 3.89
CA ALA A 57 11.04 5.62 3.74
C ALA A 57 10.15 5.73 4.99
N LEU A 58 10.06 4.69 5.84
CA LEU A 58 9.31 4.77 7.11
C LEU A 58 9.86 5.83 8.06
N ARG A 59 11.18 6.02 8.04
CA ARG A 59 11.90 6.96 8.92
C ARG A 59 11.57 8.42 8.61
N TRP A 60 10.90 8.70 7.50
CA TRP A 60 10.42 10.02 7.10
C TRP A 60 8.93 10.26 7.41
N LEU A 61 8.17 9.26 7.87
CA LEU A 61 6.76 9.49 8.20
C LEU A 61 6.57 10.41 9.43
N PRO A 62 5.45 11.16 9.48
CA PRO A 62 4.97 11.79 10.71
C PRO A 62 4.75 10.78 11.84
N ALA A 63 5.04 11.20 13.07
CA ALA A 63 4.97 10.36 14.27
C ALA A 63 3.56 9.83 14.62
N ASP A 64 2.51 10.48 14.12
CA ASP A 64 1.12 10.12 14.36
C ASP A 64 0.45 9.48 13.13
N SER A 65 1.23 8.89 12.23
CA SER A 65 0.72 8.10 11.10
C SER A 65 0.13 6.80 11.63
N ASN A 66 -1.18 6.76 11.84
CA ASN A 66 -1.89 5.59 12.37
C ASN A 66 -2.34 4.60 11.28
N VAL A 67 -2.21 4.95 10.00
CA VAL A 67 -2.26 4.02 8.86
C VAL A 67 -1.00 4.18 8.03
N VAL A 68 -0.40 3.05 7.62
CA VAL A 68 0.81 3.03 6.80
C VAL A 68 0.69 1.96 5.71
N VAL A 69 0.97 2.33 4.45
CA VAL A 69 0.99 1.43 3.29
C VAL A 69 2.37 1.45 2.66
N GLY A 70 2.94 0.30 2.32
CA GLY A 70 4.25 0.18 1.69
C GLY A 70 4.24 -0.68 0.43
N VAL A 71 5.00 -0.28 -0.58
CA VAL A 71 5.17 -1.00 -1.85
C VAL A 71 6.65 -1.00 -2.25
N GLN A 72 7.24 -2.19 -2.34
CA GLN A 72 8.62 -2.45 -2.77
C GLN A 72 8.64 -2.66 -4.28
N VAL A 73 8.68 -1.55 -5.03
CA VAL A 73 8.61 -1.53 -6.50
C VAL A 73 9.76 -2.31 -7.12
N ALA A 74 10.98 -2.16 -6.60
CA ALA A 74 12.14 -2.88 -7.10
C ALA A 74 12.04 -4.40 -6.91
N GLU A 75 11.41 -4.88 -5.84
CA GLU A 75 11.15 -6.31 -5.59
C GLU A 75 10.04 -6.83 -6.51
N LEU A 76 8.90 -6.13 -6.60
CA LEU A 76 7.84 -6.47 -7.56
C LEU A 76 8.35 -6.55 -9.00
N ARG A 77 9.27 -5.67 -9.42
CA ARG A 77 9.82 -5.66 -10.78
C ARG A 77 10.66 -6.89 -11.14
N GLN A 78 11.12 -7.69 -10.18
CA GLN A 78 12.01 -8.83 -10.43
C GLN A 78 11.27 -10.02 -11.05
N THR A 79 10.02 -10.28 -10.65
CA THR A 79 9.23 -11.43 -11.11
C THR A 79 8.17 -11.03 -12.14
N ASP A 80 7.75 -11.94 -13.02
CA ASP A 80 6.63 -11.67 -13.94
C ASP A 80 5.32 -11.41 -13.19
N ALA A 81 5.05 -12.16 -12.12
CA ALA A 81 3.88 -11.95 -11.26
C ALA A 81 3.90 -10.56 -10.60
N GLY A 82 5.03 -10.12 -10.05
CA GLY A 82 5.16 -8.79 -9.46
C GLY A 82 5.08 -7.66 -10.50
N ARG A 83 5.62 -7.84 -11.72
CA ARG A 83 5.44 -6.91 -12.84
C ARG A 83 3.99 -6.83 -13.30
N ASP A 84 3.27 -7.94 -13.30
CA ASP A 84 1.84 -7.99 -13.59
C ASP A 84 1.03 -7.23 -12.52
N HIS A 85 1.34 -7.46 -11.23
CA HIS A 85 0.77 -6.70 -10.12
C HIS A 85 1.09 -5.20 -10.19
N LEU A 86 2.28 -4.76 -10.64
CA LEU A 86 2.59 -3.34 -10.86
C LEU A 86 1.78 -2.69 -11.99
N LYS A 87 1.51 -3.43 -13.08
CA LYS A 87 0.63 -2.97 -14.16
C LYS A 87 -0.83 -2.90 -13.69
N HIS A 88 -1.24 -3.83 -12.83
CA HIS A 88 -2.60 -4.03 -12.36
C HIS A 88 -2.88 -3.49 -10.94
N LEU A 89 -1.97 -2.71 -10.35
CA LEU A 89 -2.10 -2.02 -9.05
C LEU A 89 -3.16 -0.89 -9.06
N SER A 90 -4.02 -0.87 -10.07
CA SER A 90 -4.22 0.31 -10.88
C SER A 90 -5.68 0.69 -11.11
N ARG A 91 -6.54 0.47 -10.13
CA ARG A 91 -7.90 1.05 -10.15
C ARG A 91 -8.39 1.18 -8.74
N ILE A 92 -7.74 2.07 -8.03
CA ILE A 92 -8.03 2.51 -6.68
C ILE A 92 -9.26 3.44 -6.70
N GLY A 93 -10.39 2.80 -7.03
CA GLY A 93 -11.76 3.25 -6.88
C GLY A 93 -12.20 3.88 -8.17
N LYS A 94 -11.93 5.17 -8.26
CA LYS A 94 -11.96 5.94 -9.51
C LYS A 94 -10.56 6.41 -9.95
N ILE A 95 -9.49 6.09 -9.20
CA ILE A 95 -8.10 6.45 -9.54
C ILE A 95 -7.34 5.28 -10.14
N ASP A 96 -6.68 5.48 -11.27
CA ASP A 96 -5.91 4.45 -11.96
C ASP A 96 -4.43 4.44 -11.50
N LEU A 97 -4.12 3.72 -10.42
CA LEU A 97 -2.77 3.64 -9.81
C LEU A 97 -1.80 2.72 -10.59
N ASN A 98 -1.57 3.02 -11.86
CA ASN A 98 -0.59 2.33 -12.72
C ASN A 98 0.79 3.00 -12.68
N ALA A 99 1.77 2.39 -13.35
CA ALA A 99 3.12 2.93 -13.51
C ALA A 99 3.13 4.36 -14.11
N ASP A 100 2.24 4.66 -15.05
CA ASP A 100 2.12 6.00 -15.65
C ASP A 100 1.56 7.02 -14.64
N LEU A 101 0.72 6.62 -13.69
CA LEU A 101 0.28 7.50 -12.61
C LEU A 101 1.40 7.75 -11.61
N LEU A 102 2.15 6.72 -11.23
CA LEU A 102 3.34 6.87 -10.39
C LEU A 102 4.34 7.84 -11.05
N GLN A 103 4.58 7.73 -12.35
CA GLN A 103 5.44 8.66 -13.08
C GLN A 103 4.84 10.07 -13.19
N ARG A 104 3.54 10.21 -13.43
CA ARG A 104 2.86 11.52 -13.43
C ARG A 104 2.89 12.21 -12.06
N TRP A 105 2.84 11.44 -10.97
CA TRP A 105 2.78 11.95 -9.60
C TRP A 105 4.15 12.26 -9.00
N THR A 106 5.16 11.45 -9.31
CA THR A 106 6.50 11.57 -8.70
C THR A 106 7.53 12.22 -9.63
N GLY A 107 7.26 12.28 -10.94
CA GLY A 107 8.23 12.70 -11.95
C GLY A 107 9.30 11.64 -12.26
N LEU A 108 9.31 10.51 -11.55
CA LEU A 108 10.26 9.40 -11.69
C LEU A 108 9.68 8.28 -12.53
N LYS A 109 10.53 7.57 -13.26
CA LYS A 109 10.13 6.30 -13.90
C LYS A 109 9.94 5.22 -12.85
N VAL A 110 9.10 4.23 -13.13
CA VAL A 110 8.91 3.06 -12.24
C VAL A 110 10.22 2.26 -12.08
N GLU A 111 11.15 2.37 -13.03
CA GLU A 111 12.48 1.75 -12.95
C GLU A 111 13.44 2.44 -11.97
N GLU A 112 13.18 3.71 -11.62
CA GLU A 112 14.03 4.54 -10.76
C GLU A 112 13.61 4.45 -9.27
N VAL A 113 12.37 4.00 -9.01
CA VAL A 113 11.81 3.82 -7.66
C VAL A 113 12.22 2.48 -7.07
N ASP A 114 12.74 2.53 -5.86
CA ASP A 114 13.05 1.38 -5.01
C ASP A 114 11.77 0.93 -4.28
N HIS A 115 11.24 1.82 -3.44
CA HIS A 115 10.01 1.61 -2.69
C HIS A 115 9.27 2.93 -2.43
N LEU A 116 7.96 2.84 -2.17
CA LEU A 116 7.15 3.94 -1.64
C LEU A 116 6.51 3.53 -0.32
N VAL A 117 6.34 4.52 0.56
CA VAL A 117 5.58 4.38 1.81
C VAL A 117 4.64 5.56 1.97
N LEU A 118 3.36 5.28 2.18
CA LEU A 118 2.32 6.27 2.46
C LEU A 118 1.96 6.19 3.94
N GLY A 119 2.19 7.27 4.69
CA GLY A 119 1.65 7.48 6.03
C GLY A 119 0.39 8.33 5.99
N VAL A 120 -0.64 7.93 6.74
CA VAL A 120 -1.90 8.65 6.90
C VAL A 120 -2.24 8.79 8.38
N LYS A 121 -2.62 10.00 8.79
CA LYS A 121 -3.32 10.27 10.05
C LYS A 121 -4.83 10.23 9.76
N ALA A 122 -5.45 9.10 10.06
CA ALA A 122 -6.87 8.85 9.77
C ALA A 122 -7.81 9.58 10.73
N ASP A 123 -7.35 9.89 11.95
CA ASP A 123 -8.19 10.38 13.06
C ASP A 123 -8.56 11.88 12.96
N ASP A 124 -8.22 12.56 11.85
CA ASP A 124 -8.57 13.98 11.62
C ASP A 124 -9.96 14.12 10.97
N GLU A 125 -10.80 15.01 11.50
CA GLU A 125 -12.25 15.09 11.23
C GLU A 125 -12.71 15.57 9.83
N LEU A 126 -11.80 16.01 8.93
CA LEU A 126 -12.19 16.58 7.63
C LEU A 126 -11.24 16.24 6.47
N LEU A 127 -9.94 16.32 6.72
CA LEU A 127 -8.89 16.10 5.72
C LEU A 127 -7.74 15.36 6.40
N PRO A 128 -7.70 14.01 6.33
CA PRO A 128 -6.63 13.24 6.94
C PRO A 128 -5.29 13.68 6.37
N ARG A 129 -4.31 13.96 7.26
CA ARG A 129 -2.95 14.23 6.82
C ARG A 129 -2.40 13.00 6.11
N MET A 130 -1.93 13.19 4.88
CA MET A 130 -1.22 12.18 4.11
C MET A 130 0.17 12.67 3.74
N VAL A 131 1.14 11.77 3.87
CA VAL A 131 2.52 11.95 3.45
C VAL A 131 2.97 10.69 2.69
N LEU A 132 3.27 10.85 1.41
CA LEU A 132 3.87 9.82 0.56
C LEU A 132 5.38 10.06 0.51
N VAL A 133 6.16 9.07 0.93
CA VAL A 133 7.62 9.05 0.84
C VAL A 133 8.02 8.10 -0.28
N VAL A 134 8.92 8.55 -1.16
CA VAL A 134 9.42 7.77 -2.29
C VAL A 134 10.93 7.64 -2.16
N ARG A 135 11.44 6.41 -2.14
CA ARG A 135 12.87 6.10 -2.16
C ARG A 135 13.27 5.69 -3.57
N THR A 136 14.37 6.25 -4.09
CA THR A 136 14.93 5.87 -5.38
C THR A 136 16.07 4.88 -5.24
N LEU A 137 16.32 4.07 -6.28
CA LEU A 137 17.43 3.12 -6.33
C LEU A 137 18.80 3.84 -6.35
N HIS A 138 18.87 4.99 -7.03
CA HIS A 138 20.08 5.80 -7.20
C HIS A 138 19.76 7.28 -6.94
N PRO A 139 20.77 8.13 -6.66
CA PRO A 139 20.56 9.58 -6.55
C PRO A 139 19.78 10.15 -7.73
N TYR A 140 18.70 10.90 -7.47
CA TYR A 140 17.85 11.46 -8.52
C TYR A 140 18.27 12.89 -8.89
N ASN A 141 17.97 13.30 -10.12
CA ASN A 141 18.14 14.69 -10.53
C ASN A 141 16.92 15.53 -10.07
N ALA A 142 17.12 16.34 -9.04
CA ALA A 142 16.05 17.15 -8.46
C ALA A 142 15.45 18.17 -9.45
N ASP A 143 16.24 18.75 -10.35
CA ASP A 143 15.74 19.67 -11.38
C ASP A 143 14.89 18.95 -12.44
N ALA A 144 15.26 17.72 -12.81
CA ALA A 144 14.46 16.89 -13.71
C ALA A 144 13.10 16.54 -13.08
N VAL A 145 13.09 16.14 -11.80
CA VAL A 145 11.85 15.87 -11.05
C VAL A 145 10.97 17.12 -10.94
N ARG A 146 11.55 18.27 -10.55
CA ARG A 146 10.82 19.55 -10.48
C ARG A 146 10.23 19.95 -11.83
N THR A 147 11.00 19.80 -12.91
CA THR A 147 10.56 20.12 -14.28
C THR A 147 9.44 19.19 -14.73
N ALA A 148 9.57 17.87 -14.51
CA ALA A 148 8.53 16.90 -14.86
C ALA A 148 7.19 17.15 -14.14
N LEU A 149 7.25 17.62 -12.89
CA LEU A 149 6.09 17.96 -12.05
C LEU A 149 5.62 19.43 -12.19
N GLN A 150 6.28 20.21 -13.05
CA GLN A 150 6.07 21.66 -13.21
C GLN A 150 6.04 22.40 -11.85
N ALA A 151 6.94 22.01 -10.95
CA ALA A 151 6.87 22.34 -9.53
C ALA A 151 7.44 23.74 -9.25
N GLU A 152 6.60 24.63 -8.72
CA GLU A 152 6.95 26.01 -8.38
C GLU A 152 7.44 26.09 -6.92
N ARG A 153 8.57 26.78 -6.67
CA ARG A 153 9.07 26.97 -5.30
C ARG A 153 8.07 27.79 -4.48
N LEU A 154 7.72 27.28 -3.30
CA LEU A 154 6.97 28.01 -2.29
C LEU A 154 7.93 28.83 -1.39
N PRO A 155 7.44 29.86 -0.67
CA PRO A 155 8.19 30.45 0.43
C PRO A 155 8.67 29.35 1.39
N ASP A 156 9.90 29.47 1.88
CA ASP A 156 10.50 28.45 2.75
C ASP A 156 9.68 28.31 4.05
N ALA A 157 9.33 27.08 4.42
CA ALA A 157 8.48 26.80 5.56
C ALA A 157 9.21 25.86 6.52
N ASN A 158 9.40 26.29 7.77
CA ASN A 158 10.10 25.54 8.82
C ASN A 158 11.48 25.00 8.37
N GLY A 159 12.25 25.79 7.62
CA GLY A 159 13.57 25.41 7.10
C GLY A 159 13.56 24.43 5.92
N LYS A 160 12.39 23.98 5.46
CA LYS A 160 12.23 23.10 4.29
C LYS A 160 11.99 23.93 3.03
N THR A 161 12.74 23.64 1.97
CA THR A 161 12.47 24.17 0.62
C THR A 161 11.36 23.35 -0.03
N LEU A 162 10.16 23.91 -0.07
CA LEU A 162 8.96 23.24 -0.58
C LEU A 162 8.64 23.67 -2.02
N TYR A 163 8.04 22.77 -2.80
CA TYR A 163 7.61 23.02 -4.17
C TYR A 163 6.16 22.59 -4.38
N LYS A 164 5.32 23.44 -4.96
CA LYS A 164 3.94 23.11 -5.33
C LYS A 164 3.92 22.55 -6.75
N CYS A 165 3.55 21.27 -6.90
CA CYS A 165 3.43 20.62 -8.20
C CYS A 165 2.15 21.05 -8.92
N LYS A 166 2.15 21.08 -10.26
CA LYS A 166 0.91 21.29 -11.04
C LYS A 166 0.31 19.95 -11.44
N PRO A 167 -0.97 19.69 -11.12
CA PRO A 167 -1.64 18.47 -11.58
C PRO A 167 -1.86 18.55 -13.10
N ARG A 168 -1.39 17.54 -13.85
CA ARG A 168 -1.51 17.52 -15.32
C ARG A 168 -2.95 17.40 -15.81
N ASP A 169 -3.76 16.61 -15.10
CA ASP A 169 -5.11 16.20 -15.51
C ASP A 169 -6.20 16.81 -14.60
N GLY A 170 -5.86 17.90 -13.89
CA GLY A 170 -6.67 18.44 -12.78
C GLY A 170 -6.56 17.63 -11.49
N GLY A 171 -7.21 18.09 -10.42
CA GLY A 171 -7.18 17.46 -9.10
C GLY A 171 -6.36 18.22 -8.07
N LEU A 172 -5.91 17.53 -7.02
CA LEU A 172 -5.14 18.13 -5.92
C LEU A 172 -3.68 18.32 -6.35
N ALA A 173 -3.15 19.53 -6.14
CA ALA A 173 -1.76 19.87 -6.34
C ALA A 173 -0.93 19.47 -5.10
N PRO A 174 -0.13 18.38 -5.14
CA PRO A 174 0.70 18.02 -4.00
C PRO A 174 1.83 19.03 -3.81
N VAL A 175 2.34 19.09 -2.58
CA VAL A 175 3.57 19.79 -2.23
C VAL A 175 4.68 18.76 -2.11
N LEU A 176 5.75 18.97 -2.86
CA LEU A 176 6.98 18.20 -2.88
C LEU A 176 8.03 18.83 -1.97
N TRP A 177 8.77 17.97 -1.27
CA TRP A 177 10.05 18.26 -0.65
C TRP A 177 11.11 17.25 -1.09
N CYS A 178 12.23 17.74 -1.63
CA CYS A 178 13.43 16.96 -1.90
C CYS A 178 14.20 16.79 -0.56
N ALA A 179 13.97 15.69 0.16
CA ALA A 179 14.44 15.52 1.53
C ALA A 179 15.91 15.08 1.61
N ASP A 180 16.34 14.20 0.71
CA ASP A 180 17.75 13.87 0.47
C ASP A 180 17.96 13.47 -1.00
N GLU A 181 19.18 13.10 -1.39
CA GLU A 181 19.55 12.70 -2.78
C GLU A 181 18.75 11.53 -3.35
N ARG A 182 18.14 10.70 -2.49
CA ARG A 182 17.37 9.50 -2.83
C ARG A 182 15.95 9.48 -2.24
N THR A 183 15.56 10.47 -1.45
CA THR A 183 14.21 10.59 -0.86
C THR A 183 13.46 11.81 -1.39
N LEU A 184 12.27 11.57 -1.94
CA LEU A 184 11.24 12.57 -2.20
C LEU A 184 10.11 12.41 -1.17
N VAL A 185 9.58 13.50 -0.65
CA VAL A 185 8.42 13.50 0.26
C VAL A 185 7.32 14.38 -0.32
N PHE A 186 6.11 13.84 -0.40
CA PHE A 186 4.93 14.51 -0.94
C PHE A 186 3.84 14.63 0.13
N GLY A 187 3.31 15.82 0.33
CA GLY A 187 2.13 16.07 1.17
C GLY A 187 1.01 16.71 0.36
N LEU A 188 -0.25 16.51 0.74
CA LEU A 188 -1.38 17.18 0.04
C LEU A 188 -1.37 18.70 0.20
N LEU A 189 -0.76 19.19 1.29
CA LEU A 189 -0.67 20.59 1.68
C LEU A 189 0.69 20.83 2.32
N ALA A 190 1.22 22.06 2.27
CA ALA A 190 2.49 22.40 2.92
C ALA A 190 2.49 22.04 4.42
N LYS A 191 1.38 22.32 5.12
CA LYS A 191 1.17 21.94 6.54
C LYS A 191 1.25 20.44 6.84
N HIS A 192 1.15 19.56 5.84
CA HIS A 192 1.36 18.12 6.05
C HIS A 192 2.84 17.78 6.18
N LEU A 193 3.72 18.55 5.55
CA LEU A 193 5.16 18.36 5.57
C LEU A 193 5.82 18.99 6.82
N GLU A 194 5.12 19.84 7.56
CA GLU A 194 5.62 20.38 8.84
C GLU A 194 5.80 19.30 9.91
N ALA A 195 5.02 18.22 9.85
CA ALA A 195 5.12 17.07 10.75
C ALA A 195 6.10 15.98 10.27
N VAL A 196 6.71 16.17 9.09
CA VAL A 196 7.77 15.31 8.54
C VAL A 196 9.09 15.81 9.13
N PRO A 197 9.95 14.94 9.69
CA PRO A 197 11.18 15.38 10.33
C PRO A 197 12.14 16.05 9.34
N ASP A 198 13.16 16.75 9.82
CA ASP A 198 14.23 17.30 8.97
C ASP A 198 15.27 16.24 8.56
N LYS A 199 15.32 15.13 9.29
CA LYS A 199 16.24 14.00 9.09
C LYS A 199 15.48 12.68 9.29
N PRO A 200 15.90 11.56 8.67
CA PRO A 200 15.26 10.28 8.92
C PRO A 200 15.36 9.92 10.41
N ALA A 201 14.29 9.37 10.96
CA ALA A 201 14.27 8.80 12.31
C ALA A 201 15.40 7.76 12.47
N LEU A 202 15.87 7.61 13.71
CA LEU A 202 16.38 6.31 14.14
C LEU A 202 15.15 5.40 14.33
N GLY A 203 15.20 4.21 13.71
CA GLY A 203 14.20 3.15 13.82
C GLY A 203 12.74 3.54 13.49
N LEU A 204 11.81 2.91 14.19
CA LEU A 204 10.35 3.06 14.07
C LEU A 204 9.70 3.68 15.31
N GLU A 205 10.49 4.08 16.31
CA GLU A 205 10.07 4.45 17.66
C GLU A 205 9.11 5.63 17.68
N ARG A 206 9.14 6.48 16.64
CA ARG A 206 8.21 7.60 16.49
C ARG A 206 6.81 7.21 16.03
N LEU A 207 6.62 6.05 15.39
CA LEU A 207 5.29 5.62 14.96
C LEU A 207 4.47 5.23 16.19
N PRO A 208 3.12 5.29 16.11
CA PRO A 208 2.27 4.82 17.21
C PRO A 208 2.66 3.39 17.60
N ALA A 209 2.66 3.10 18.91
CA ALA A 209 3.18 1.84 19.43
C ALA A 209 2.43 0.63 18.83
N GLU A 210 1.16 0.80 18.53
CA GLU A 210 0.24 -0.16 17.92
C GLU A 210 0.59 -0.42 16.45
N VAL A 211 0.91 0.63 15.68
CA VAL A 211 1.37 0.52 14.28
C VAL A 211 2.73 -0.17 14.20
N ARG A 212 3.65 0.18 15.11
CA ARG A 212 4.95 -0.49 15.24
C ARG A 212 4.78 -1.96 15.62
N ALA A 213 3.93 -2.28 16.59
CA ALA A 213 3.63 -3.65 16.96
C ALA A 213 3.01 -4.46 15.80
N LEU A 214 2.18 -3.86 14.95
CA LEU A 214 1.64 -4.49 13.74
C LEU A 214 2.76 -4.76 12.71
N LEU A 215 3.63 -3.79 12.44
CA LEU A 215 4.79 -3.94 11.54
C LEU A 215 5.75 -5.05 12.01
N GLU A 216 6.09 -5.06 13.30
CA GLU A 216 7.11 -5.96 13.86
C GLU A 216 6.59 -7.38 14.10
N ASN A 217 5.31 -7.54 14.50
CA ASN A 217 4.79 -8.84 14.93
C ASN A 217 3.82 -9.51 13.95
N ARG A 218 3.20 -8.74 13.03
CA ARG A 218 2.21 -9.28 12.08
C ARG A 218 2.63 -9.19 10.61
N LEU A 219 3.74 -8.50 10.29
CA LEU A 219 4.33 -8.40 8.94
C LEU A 219 5.76 -8.98 8.82
N GLN A 220 6.09 -9.99 9.63
CA GLN A 220 7.47 -10.51 9.80
C GLN A 220 8.14 -11.03 8.53
N SER A 221 7.36 -11.53 7.57
CA SER A 221 7.81 -11.93 6.23
C SER A 221 6.86 -11.32 5.18
N ALA A 222 6.76 -9.99 5.20
CA ALA A 222 5.95 -9.29 4.23
C ALA A 222 6.54 -9.39 2.83
N GLY A 223 5.70 -9.81 1.90
CA GLY A 223 5.99 -9.62 0.49
C GLY A 223 5.95 -8.14 0.10
N PRO A 224 6.15 -7.84 -1.19
CA PRO A 224 6.52 -6.51 -1.63
C PRO A 224 5.38 -5.49 -1.70
N ALA A 225 4.19 -5.82 -1.20
CA ALA A 225 3.13 -4.84 -0.95
C ALA A 225 2.39 -5.17 0.36
N TRP A 226 2.20 -4.18 1.21
CA TRP A 226 1.60 -4.35 2.53
C TRP A 226 0.91 -3.08 3.04
N ALA A 227 0.02 -3.23 4.01
CA ALA A 227 -0.65 -2.15 4.72
C ALA A 227 -0.84 -2.51 6.20
N VAL A 228 -0.62 -1.56 7.09
CA VAL A 228 -1.02 -1.63 8.51
C VAL A 228 -1.92 -0.43 8.84
N GLY A 229 -2.77 -0.59 9.83
CA GLY A 229 -3.51 0.51 10.40
C GLY A 229 -4.04 0.21 11.78
N TYR A 230 -4.17 1.24 12.59
CA TYR A 230 -4.75 1.18 13.93
C TYR A 230 -5.63 2.41 14.18
N ALA A 231 -6.83 2.21 14.70
CA ALA A 231 -7.66 3.26 15.28
C ALA A 231 -8.44 2.69 16.48
N ALA A 232 -8.64 3.51 17.51
CA ALA A 232 -9.48 3.10 18.65
C ALA A 232 -10.95 2.89 18.24
N ASP A 233 -11.43 3.66 17.25
CA ASP A 233 -12.76 3.52 16.65
C ASP A 233 -12.74 4.05 15.20
N TRP A 234 -12.70 3.16 14.21
CA TRP A 234 -12.66 3.55 12.79
C TRP A 234 -13.82 4.45 12.35
N ARG A 235 -14.97 4.39 13.04
CA ARG A 235 -16.16 5.21 12.73
C ARG A 235 -15.97 6.69 13.07
N LYS A 236 -14.96 7.02 13.87
CA LYS A 236 -14.57 8.41 14.21
C LYS A 236 -13.46 8.95 13.31
N THR A 237 -12.93 8.14 12.41
CA THR A 237 -11.85 8.52 11.49
C THR A 237 -12.42 9.05 10.17
N ALA A 238 -11.60 9.76 9.39
CA ALA A 238 -11.94 10.12 8.02
C ALA A 238 -12.26 8.91 7.12
N ALA A 239 -11.85 7.69 7.46
CA ALA A 239 -12.21 6.49 6.70
C ALA A 239 -13.71 6.16 6.80
N ALA A 240 -14.39 6.59 7.87
CA ALA A 240 -15.82 6.34 8.09
C ALA A 240 -16.72 6.85 6.96
N ALA A 241 -16.33 7.94 6.29
CA ALA A 241 -17.06 8.52 5.16
C ALA A 241 -17.11 7.64 3.89
N PHE A 242 -16.45 6.48 3.91
CA PHE A 242 -16.36 5.54 2.78
C PHE A 242 -16.84 4.13 3.13
N LEU A 243 -17.31 3.94 4.35
CA LEU A 243 -17.86 2.67 4.81
C LEU A 243 -19.34 2.62 4.44
N THR A 244 -19.81 1.47 3.95
CA THR A 244 -21.25 1.20 3.99
C THR A 244 -21.66 0.97 5.45
N GLU A 245 -22.94 1.10 5.78
CA GLU A 245 -23.46 0.78 7.12
C GLU A 245 -23.08 -0.67 7.55
N LYS A 246 -23.12 -1.59 6.58
CA LYS A 246 -22.73 -3.01 6.71
C LYS A 246 -21.24 -3.18 7.06
N ASP A 247 -20.37 -2.25 6.67
CA ASP A 247 -18.93 -2.26 6.94
C ASP A 247 -18.59 -1.48 8.22
N ALA A 248 -19.27 -0.36 8.47
CA ALA A 248 -19.18 0.39 9.71
C ALA A 248 -19.55 -0.47 10.92
N ALA A 249 -20.52 -1.38 10.79
CA ALA A 249 -20.87 -2.37 11.82
C ALA A 249 -19.77 -3.42 12.07
N VAL A 250 -18.93 -3.73 11.07
CA VAL A 250 -17.77 -4.64 11.26
C VAL A 250 -16.62 -3.89 11.89
N LEU A 251 -16.28 -2.72 11.34
CA LEU A 251 -15.15 -1.90 11.79
C LEU A 251 -15.41 -1.24 13.14
N ALA A 252 -16.64 -1.26 13.65
CA ALA A 252 -16.99 -0.98 15.03
C ALA A 252 -16.27 -1.89 16.05
N HIS A 253 -15.84 -3.08 15.62
CA HIS A 253 -15.22 -4.11 16.46
C HIS A 253 -13.77 -4.44 16.05
N VAL A 254 -13.15 -3.60 15.22
CA VAL A 254 -11.79 -3.75 14.73
C VAL A 254 -10.97 -2.57 15.23
N HIS A 255 -9.81 -2.84 15.82
CA HIS A 255 -8.87 -1.79 16.21
C HIS A 255 -7.71 -1.71 15.22
N GLY A 256 -7.04 -2.84 14.99
CA GLY A 256 -5.83 -2.93 14.19
C GLY A 256 -5.95 -3.89 13.01
N PHE A 257 -5.20 -3.64 11.94
CA PHE A 257 -4.99 -4.58 10.85
C PHE A 257 -3.56 -4.55 10.33
N ALA A 258 -3.10 -5.69 9.81
CA ALA A 258 -1.89 -5.85 9.03
C ALA A 258 -2.20 -6.75 7.84
N ILE A 259 -1.94 -6.31 6.62
CA ILE A 259 -2.25 -7.00 5.36
C ILE A 259 -0.98 -7.02 4.51
N GLN A 260 -0.66 -8.15 3.89
CA GLN A 260 0.47 -8.30 2.98
C GLN A 260 0.15 -9.21 1.79
N LEU A 261 0.75 -8.89 0.64
CA LEU A 261 0.68 -9.66 -0.59
C LEU A 261 2.01 -10.39 -0.82
N GLN A 262 1.98 -11.72 -0.82
CA GLN A 262 3.09 -12.57 -1.23
C GLN A 262 2.91 -12.96 -2.70
N THR A 263 3.88 -12.60 -3.55
CA THR A 263 3.81 -12.76 -5.01
C THR A 263 4.38 -14.07 -5.55
N GLU A 264 4.71 -15.02 -4.67
CA GLU A 264 4.97 -16.40 -5.06
C GLU A 264 3.73 -17.01 -5.73
N GLN A 265 3.90 -17.98 -6.63
CA GLN A 265 2.75 -18.60 -7.32
C GLN A 265 2.24 -19.85 -6.59
N PRO A 266 0.92 -19.97 -6.32
CA PRO A 266 -0.12 -18.95 -6.51
C PRO A 266 -0.07 -17.86 -5.43
N THR A 267 -0.42 -16.64 -5.84
CA THR A 267 -0.37 -15.44 -4.99
C THR A 267 -1.12 -15.66 -3.69
N THR A 268 -0.57 -15.16 -2.60
CA THR A 268 -1.17 -15.32 -1.26
C THR A 268 -1.37 -13.95 -0.62
N LEU A 269 -2.61 -13.67 -0.22
CA LEU A 269 -2.94 -12.53 0.64
C LEU A 269 -2.98 -13.03 2.09
N LEU A 270 -2.22 -12.38 2.97
CA LEU A 270 -2.25 -12.63 4.41
C LEU A 270 -2.78 -11.38 5.09
N ALA A 271 -3.73 -11.54 6.01
CA ALA A 271 -4.27 -10.46 6.83
C ALA A 271 -4.33 -10.90 8.30
N SER A 272 -3.89 -10.04 9.21
CA SER A 272 -4.10 -10.17 10.66
C SER A 272 -4.97 -9.00 11.11
N VAL A 273 -6.09 -9.28 11.77
CA VAL A 273 -7.04 -8.28 12.25
C VAL A 273 -7.18 -8.40 13.77
N GLN A 274 -7.00 -7.29 14.49
CA GLN A 274 -7.21 -7.18 15.92
C GLN A 274 -8.63 -6.69 16.16
N CYS A 275 -9.42 -7.49 16.86
CA CYS A 275 -10.79 -7.15 17.27
C CYS A 275 -10.85 -6.75 18.75
N ASP A 276 -12.00 -6.24 19.21
CA ASP A 276 -12.24 -5.90 20.63
C ASP A 276 -11.94 -7.08 21.58
N ASN A 277 -12.32 -8.29 21.16
CA ASN A 277 -12.28 -9.51 21.95
C ASN A 277 -12.40 -10.77 21.05
N ALA A 278 -12.36 -11.96 21.66
CA ALA A 278 -12.42 -13.23 20.94
C ALA A 278 -13.77 -13.52 20.26
N ASP A 279 -14.89 -13.03 20.81
CA ASP A 279 -16.22 -13.21 20.22
C ASP A 279 -16.39 -12.34 18.97
N ALA A 280 -15.86 -11.11 19.00
CA ALA A 280 -15.75 -10.23 17.84
C ALA A 280 -14.88 -10.85 16.73
N ALA A 281 -13.72 -11.41 17.08
CA ALA A 281 -12.86 -12.14 16.13
C ALA A 281 -13.57 -13.37 15.53
N GLN A 282 -14.35 -14.11 16.33
CA GLN A 282 -15.20 -15.20 15.82
C GLN A 282 -16.33 -14.71 14.90
N ALA A 283 -16.98 -13.59 15.22
CA ALA A 283 -18.04 -13.03 14.39
C ALA A 283 -17.49 -12.58 13.02
N LEU A 284 -16.32 -11.94 13.03
CA LEU A 284 -15.61 -11.55 11.80
C LEU A 284 -15.22 -12.76 10.97
N GLU A 285 -14.62 -13.79 11.57
CA GLU A 285 -14.27 -15.04 10.89
C GLU A 285 -15.48 -15.69 10.21
N LYS A 286 -16.58 -15.88 10.95
CA LYS A 286 -17.84 -16.45 10.42
C LYS A 286 -18.35 -15.64 9.22
N ARG A 287 -18.28 -14.31 9.28
CA ARG A 287 -18.70 -13.43 8.19
C ARG A 287 -17.78 -13.52 6.97
N VAL A 288 -16.47 -13.61 7.17
CA VAL A 288 -15.49 -13.76 6.08
C VAL A 288 -15.62 -15.12 5.41
N LEU A 289 -15.70 -16.22 6.17
CA LEU A 289 -15.85 -17.57 5.62
C LEU A 289 -17.23 -17.82 4.98
N ALA A 290 -18.25 -17.03 5.32
CA ALA A 290 -19.54 -17.04 4.62
C ALA A 290 -19.48 -16.38 3.24
N ALA A 291 -18.51 -15.49 2.99
CA ALA A 291 -18.21 -15.01 1.65
C ALA A 291 -17.46 -16.12 0.89
N LYS A 292 -18.19 -16.86 0.05
CA LYS A 292 -17.60 -17.89 -0.81
C LYS A 292 -16.47 -17.24 -1.64
N PRO A 293 -15.24 -17.77 -1.60
CA PRO A 293 -14.19 -17.32 -2.49
C PRO A 293 -14.53 -17.72 -3.93
N ALA A 294 -13.78 -17.17 -4.88
CA ALA A 294 -13.82 -17.66 -6.25
C ALA A 294 -13.45 -19.16 -6.32
N PRO A 295 -13.88 -19.89 -7.38
CA PRO A 295 -13.72 -21.34 -7.46
C PRO A 295 -12.28 -21.87 -7.38
N ASP A 296 -11.29 -21.02 -7.63
CA ASP A 296 -9.86 -21.29 -7.64
C ASP A 296 -9.11 -20.74 -6.41
N ALA A 297 -9.81 -20.12 -5.45
CA ALA A 297 -9.22 -19.52 -4.26
C ALA A 297 -9.63 -20.25 -2.97
N ASP A 298 -8.65 -20.46 -2.08
CA ASP A 298 -8.80 -21.16 -0.80
C ASP A 298 -8.62 -20.19 0.37
N TRP A 299 -9.56 -20.21 1.33
CA TRP A 299 -9.49 -19.44 2.58
C TRP A 299 -9.05 -20.32 3.74
N LYS A 300 -8.12 -19.81 4.54
CA LYS A 300 -7.79 -20.35 5.86
C LYS A 300 -7.91 -19.25 6.90
N ALA A 301 -8.44 -19.61 8.05
CA ALA A 301 -8.56 -18.73 9.20
C ALA A 301 -7.93 -19.38 10.43
N ALA A 302 -7.34 -18.56 11.30
CA ALA A 302 -6.86 -18.94 12.61
C ALA A 302 -7.16 -17.81 13.60
N ARG A 303 -7.52 -18.16 14.84
CA ARG A 303 -7.79 -17.17 15.90
C ARG A 303 -6.81 -17.32 17.06
N GLU A 304 -6.40 -16.20 17.62
CA GLU A 304 -5.53 -16.10 18.79
C GLU A 304 -6.06 -15.01 19.73
N GLY A 305 -6.97 -15.38 20.64
CA GLY A 305 -7.68 -14.42 21.50
C GLY A 305 -8.44 -13.38 20.66
N PRO A 306 -8.13 -12.07 20.79
CA PRO A 306 -8.76 -11.01 19.98
C PRO A 306 -8.26 -10.94 18.53
N TRP A 307 -7.27 -11.74 18.13
CA TRP A 307 -6.72 -11.72 16.78
C TRP A 307 -7.39 -12.75 15.87
N LEU A 308 -7.67 -12.32 14.64
CA LEU A 308 -8.04 -13.18 13.52
C LEU A 308 -6.98 -13.06 12.44
N THR A 309 -6.30 -14.17 12.14
CA THR A 309 -5.41 -14.31 10.98
C THR A 309 -6.18 -14.99 9.86
N LEU A 310 -6.11 -14.40 8.68
CA LEU A 310 -6.70 -14.88 7.44
C LEU A 310 -5.60 -15.09 6.40
N GLN A 311 -5.66 -16.20 5.70
CA GLN A 311 -4.88 -16.47 4.51
C GLN A 311 -5.84 -16.74 3.36
N LEU A 312 -5.66 -16.06 2.23
CA LEU A 312 -6.23 -16.46 0.96
C LEU A 312 -5.11 -16.83 0.00
N ARG A 313 -5.24 -17.98 -0.66
CA ARG A 313 -4.37 -18.44 -1.74
C ARG A 313 -5.18 -18.54 -3.03
N GLY A 314 -4.75 -17.88 -4.11
CA GLY A 314 -5.45 -17.87 -5.39
C GLY A 314 -5.11 -16.64 -6.25
N ASP A 315 -5.90 -16.35 -7.28
CA ASP A 315 -5.82 -15.05 -7.96
C ASP A 315 -6.38 -13.94 -7.04
N PRO A 316 -5.59 -12.90 -6.69
CA PRO A 316 -6.09 -11.77 -5.90
C PRO A 316 -7.25 -11.02 -6.58
N SER A 317 -7.39 -11.09 -7.91
CA SER A 317 -8.53 -10.51 -8.63
C SER A 317 -9.86 -11.09 -8.17
N ALA A 318 -9.83 -12.38 -7.84
CA ALA A 318 -11.01 -13.18 -7.60
C ALA A 318 -11.55 -13.00 -6.18
N PHE A 319 -10.66 -12.64 -5.24
CA PHE A 319 -10.95 -12.34 -3.84
C PHE A 319 -11.90 -11.15 -3.63
N PHE A 320 -11.52 -9.99 -4.17
CA PHE A 320 -12.19 -8.73 -3.84
C PHE A 320 -13.48 -8.52 -4.65
N LYS A 321 -13.72 -9.34 -5.69
CA LYS A 321 -14.95 -9.35 -6.50
C LYS A 321 -16.22 -9.59 -5.67
N ASP A 322 -16.10 -10.29 -4.54
CA ASP A 322 -17.23 -10.64 -3.67
C ASP A 322 -17.26 -9.86 -2.34
N LEU A 323 -16.20 -9.11 -2.01
CA LEU A 323 -16.20 -8.16 -0.89
C LEU A 323 -16.95 -6.86 -1.19
N GLY A 324 -17.07 -6.48 -2.48
CA GLY A 324 -17.78 -5.28 -2.93
C GLY A 324 -19.29 -5.45 -3.15
N LYS A 325 -19.92 -6.48 -2.57
CA LYS A 325 -21.37 -6.81 -2.69
C LYS A 325 -22.05 -6.94 -1.32
#